data_AF-A0A8J7MAG8-F1
#
_entry.id   AF-A0A8J7MAG8-F1
#
_cell.length_a   1.000
_cell.length_b   1.000
_cell.length_c   1.000
_cell.angle_alpha   90.00
_cell.angle_beta   90.00
_cell.angle_gamma   90.00
#
_symmetry.space_group_name_H-M   'P 1'
#
loop_
_entity.id
_entity.type
_entity.pdbx_description
1 polymer ?
#
loop_
_entity_poly.entity_id
_entity_poly.type
_entity_poly.pdbx_seq_one_letter_code
_entity_poly.pdbx_strand_id
1 'polypeptide(L)'
;MKRYLALTLLLTPYLSVSAELLSSDIAVARAYEWMEKHSLMNDADREVDTLSIYPNDDAEKAVYIINFSPAGYMVLNRDDATGLVVAFSEQGMYDTSQPESPAFAMLDSHLAQLDLAPSVATLSLAAEVPEIGTLAENIVVEPMMETTWNQAHPYNLYTPTHNKITLSEEQYRGHAAVGCVPLAFAQIMYYHRWPVRGHGESSYSNPGGDKAIPLSLSANYEHRYDWANMLLHYDPFSNFPAEQEHSVGQLLSDVGIASEVIYKYGSTGGNGYDSARALENHFFYEDITGFGGTQNQVASQVRTSLKAGLPCAVSVPGHKIVADGLKKVDGVWYYHMNYGWNGNYDGWWKANEQSELLGDPYGFTRTEFMIRPRMLAFPAFLEATASVDKVDVYWILPKRLHSEVEKITVSSYNSSKDKWTVIHEDTDLNTVTGASLASELTGQDIHLTSLTDLAEGEHTLGAFVTYDGGQTDIIVEPMTLTVSASGVDDLDDSDGDLIPNVIEDMLGFDKSQPNELPSVVVNASGAVSMDVPLNAAVDTSSLRIEFSENLADWYDAEEDGGDMGIGCTRDSSGMKLSCSLDNCAELFFRLRVRD
;
A
#
# COMPACT_ATOMS: atom_id res chain seq x y z
N MET A 1 -34.32 -20.84 -75.64
CA MET A 1 -34.90 -21.10 -74.31
C MET A 1 -34.60 -19.88 -73.43
N LYS A 2 -35.61 -19.04 -73.17
CA LYS A 2 -35.46 -17.87 -72.29
C LYS A 2 -35.77 -18.32 -70.86
N ARG A 3 -34.79 -18.23 -69.96
CA ARG A 3 -34.96 -18.46 -68.52
C ARG A 3 -35.46 -17.16 -67.90
N TYR A 4 -36.68 -17.16 -67.34
CA TYR A 4 -37.17 -16.07 -66.52
C TYR A 4 -36.67 -16.27 -65.08
N LEU A 5 -36.02 -15.24 -64.57
CA LEU A 5 -35.56 -15.09 -63.19
C LEU A 5 -36.79 -14.84 -62.31
N ALA A 6 -37.11 -15.74 -61.38
CA ALA A 6 -38.11 -15.50 -60.34
C ALA A 6 -37.36 -15.09 -59.06
N LEU A 7 -37.38 -13.78 -58.77
CA LEU A 7 -36.84 -13.20 -57.55
C LEU A 7 -37.77 -13.56 -56.38
N THR A 8 -37.34 -14.47 -55.50
CA THR A 8 -38.03 -14.78 -54.24
C THR A 8 -37.41 -13.90 -53.16
N LEU A 9 -38.14 -12.86 -52.76
CA LEU A 9 -37.77 -11.97 -51.67
C LEU A 9 -38.02 -12.72 -50.34
N LEU A 10 -36.97 -13.30 -49.76
CA LEU A 10 -36.97 -13.82 -48.39
C LEU A 10 -36.87 -12.63 -47.44
N LEU A 11 -38.02 -12.18 -46.92
CA LEU A 11 -38.08 -11.30 -45.75
C LEU A 11 -37.74 -12.14 -44.51
N THR A 12 -36.48 -12.09 -44.07
CA THR A 12 -36.10 -12.49 -42.71
C THR A 12 -36.52 -11.35 -41.76
N PRO A 13 -37.34 -11.61 -40.74
CA PRO A 13 -37.60 -10.61 -39.71
C PRO A 13 -36.31 -10.39 -38.92
N TYR A 14 -35.74 -9.20 -39.04
CA TYR A 14 -34.77 -8.70 -38.06
C TYR A 14 -35.55 -8.46 -36.78
N LEU A 15 -35.50 -9.42 -35.85
CA LEU A 15 -35.82 -9.15 -34.46
C LEU A 15 -34.67 -8.30 -33.93
N SER A 16 -34.90 -7.01 -33.84
CA SER A 16 -34.09 -6.12 -33.02
C SER A 16 -34.30 -6.55 -31.56
N VAL A 17 -33.43 -7.40 -31.03
CA VAL A 17 -33.31 -7.59 -29.59
C VAL A 17 -32.70 -6.29 -29.06
N SER A 18 -33.54 -5.35 -28.66
CA SER A 18 -33.10 -4.31 -27.74
C SER A 18 -32.92 -5.02 -26.40
N ALA A 19 -31.74 -4.94 -25.77
CA ALA A 19 -31.62 -5.30 -24.37
C ALA A 19 -32.64 -4.43 -23.60
N GLU A 20 -33.66 -5.07 -23.02
CA GLU A 20 -34.67 -4.39 -22.22
C GLU A 20 -34.08 -4.23 -20.81
N LEU A 21 -34.15 -3.02 -20.26
CA LEU A 21 -33.71 -2.77 -18.89
C LEU A 21 -34.46 -3.74 -17.95
N LEU A 22 -33.72 -4.33 -17.01
CA LEU A 22 -34.30 -5.19 -15.99
C LEU A 22 -35.35 -4.39 -15.20
N SER A 23 -36.51 -5.01 -14.94
CA SER A 23 -37.44 -4.51 -13.93
C SER A 23 -36.94 -4.87 -12.52
N SER A 24 -37.44 -4.15 -11.51
CA SER A 24 -37.08 -4.39 -10.10
C SER A 24 -37.30 -5.85 -9.67
N ASP A 25 -38.44 -6.45 -10.05
CA ASP A 25 -38.75 -7.85 -9.71
C ASP A 25 -37.78 -8.83 -10.38
N ILE A 26 -37.38 -8.56 -11.62
CA ILE A 26 -36.41 -9.41 -12.33
C ILE A 26 -35.02 -9.25 -11.71
N ALA A 27 -34.62 -8.02 -11.34
CA ALA A 27 -33.34 -7.77 -10.69
C ALA A 27 -33.21 -8.52 -9.37
N VAL A 28 -34.26 -8.49 -8.52
CA VAL A 28 -34.30 -9.25 -7.26
C VAL A 28 -34.28 -10.77 -7.50
N ALA A 29 -35.07 -11.27 -8.45
CA ALA A 29 -35.06 -12.69 -8.77
C ALA A 29 -33.67 -13.18 -9.22
N ARG A 30 -33.00 -12.39 -10.07
CA ARG A 30 -31.64 -12.72 -10.52
C ARG A 30 -30.58 -12.54 -9.44
N ALA A 31 -30.77 -11.62 -8.51
CA ALA A 31 -29.93 -11.51 -7.33
C ALA A 31 -29.94 -12.83 -6.55
N TYR A 32 -31.13 -13.35 -6.23
CA TYR A 32 -31.27 -14.63 -5.53
C TYR A 32 -30.70 -15.80 -6.34
N GLU A 33 -30.98 -15.89 -7.65
CA GLU A 33 -30.42 -16.95 -8.51
C GLU A 33 -28.88 -16.93 -8.55
N TRP A 34 -28.27 -15.74 -8.48
CA TRP A 34 -26.83 -15.58 -8.39
C TRP A 34 -26.32 -15.97 -7.00
N MET A 35 -26.99 -15.51 -5.94
CA MET A 35 -26.64 -15.80 -4.54
C MET A 35 -26.69 -17.30 -4.23
N GLU A 36 -27.70 -18.04 -4.71
CA GLU A 36 -27.82 -19.50 -4.51
C GLU A 36 -26.60 -20.29 -5.00
N LYS A 37 -25.88 -19.76 -5.99
CA LYS A 37 -24.69 -20.38 -6.58
C LYS A 37 -23.40 -19.81 -5.98
N HIS A 38 -23.47 -18.76 -5.18
CA HIS A 38 -22.31 -18.02 -4.69
C HIS A 38 -21.85 -18.49 -3.31
N SER A 39 -20.58 -18.86 -3.17
CA SER A 39 -20.07 -19.48 -1.93
C SER A 39 -20.17 -18.61 -0.67
N LEU A 40 -20.21 -17.28 -0.83
CA LEU A 40 -20.29 -16.31 0.27
C LEU A 40 -21.73 -15.79 0.48
N MET A 41 -22.46 -15.59 -0.61
CA MET A 41 -23.76 -14.92 -0.55
C MET A 41 -24.93 -15.89 -0.41
N ASN A 42 -24.69 -17.20 -0.55
CA ASN A 42 -25.67 -18.26 -0.37
C ASN A 42 -26.03 -18.43 1.11
N ASP A 43 -26.94 -17.58 1.58
CA ASP A 43 -27.54 -17.68 2.90
C ASP A 43 -29.07 -17.68 2.73
N ALA A 44 -29.70 -18.79 3.13
CA ALA A 44 -31.14 -18.99 2.99
C ALA A 44 -31.96 -18.13 3.97
N ASP A 45 -31.33 -17.61 5.03
CA ASP A 45 -31.98 -16.73 6.00
C ASP A 45 -31.90 -15.25 5.58
N ARG A 46 -31.20 -14.94 4.48
CA ARG A 46 -31.00 -13.58 3.98
C ARG A 46 -32.17 -13.14 3.10
N GLU A 47 -32.92 -12.14 3.56
CA GLU A 47 -34.06 -11.56 2.84
C GLU A 47 -33.77 -10.12 2.40
N VAL A 48 -34.39 -9.67 1.29
CA VAL A 48 -34.32 -8.26 0.87
C VAL A 48 -34.99 -7.37 1.91
N ASP A 49 -34.21 -6.44 2.48
CA ASP A 49 -34.71 -5.42 3.39
C ASP A 49 -35.10 -4.15 2.63
N THR A 50 -34.17 -3.64 1.80
CA THR A 50 -34.43 -2.47 0.95
C THR A 50 -33.95 -2.68 -0.47
N LEU A 51 -34.70 -2.11 -1.42
CA LEU A 51 -34.33 -2.00 -2.83
C LEU A 51 -34.43 -0.52 -3.22
N SER A 52 -33.33 0.03 -3.74
CA SER A 52 -33.29 1.37 -4.30
C SER A 52 -32.65 1.37 -5.69
N ILE A 53 -32.94 2.42 -6.46
CA ILE A 53 -32.32 2.67 -7.75
C ILE A 53 -31.47 3.93 -7.63
N TYR A 54 -30.20 3.83 -8.02
CA TYR A 54 -29.26 4.94 -7.99
C TYR A 54 -28.84 5.33 -9.42
N PRO A 55 -28.88 6.63 -9.79
CA PRO A 55 -29.22 7.78 -8.95
C PRO A 55 -30.73 8.00 -8.76
N ASN A 56 -31.56 7.48 -9.68
CA ASN A 56 -33.02 7.46 -9.60
C ASN A 56 -33.62 6.61 -10.75
N ASP A 57 -34.92 6.32 -10.64
CA ASP A 57 -35.66 5.46 -11.58
C ASP A 57 -35.69 5.98 -13.03
N ASP A 58 -35.67 7.31 -13.18
CA ASP A 58 -35.76 8.01 -14.47
C ASP A 58 -34.42 8.10 -15.21
N ALA A 59 -33.31 7.77 -14.55
CA ALA A 59 -31.98 7.84 -15.14
C ALA A 59 -31.79 6.74 -16.19
N GLU A 60 -31.30 7.14 -17.37
CA GLU A 60 -31.00 6.24 -18.49
C GLU A 60 -29.93 5.20 -18.13
N LYS A 61 -28.98 5.58 -17.26
CA LYS A 61 -28.00 4.71 -16.62
C LYS A 61 -28.23 4.74 -15.11
N ALA A 62 -28.51 3.58 -14.56
CA ALA A 62 -28.70 3.41 -13.13
C ALA A 62 -28.32 1.99 -12.72
N VAL A 63 -28.13 1.80 -11.42
CA VAL A 63 -27.96 0.49 -10.78
C VAL A 63 -29.11 0.23 -9.82
N TYR A 64 -29.35 -1.05 -9.53
CA TYR A 64 -30.11 -1.47 -8.37
C TYR A 64 -29.16 -1.63 -7.18
N ILE A 65 -29.60 -1.17 -6.01
CA ILE A 65 -28.94 -1.42 -4.73
C ILE A 65 -29.92 -2.20 -3.86
N ILE A 66 -29.50 -3.39 -3.45
CA ILE A 66 -30.28 -4.29 -2.60
C ILE A 66 -29.53 -4.42 -1.29
N ASN A 67 -30.15 -4.01 -0.18
CA ASN A 67 -29.67 -4.34 1.16
C ASN A 67 -30.48 -5.50 1.71
N PHE A 68 -29.82 -6.36 2.46
CA PHE A 68 -30.42 -7.56 3.01
C PHE A 68 -30.46 -7.55 4.55
N SER A 69 -31.43 -8.28 5.11
CA SER A 69 -31.50 -8.62 6.53
C SER A 69 -31.11 -10.09 6.70
N PRO A 70 -30.30 -10.47 7.72
CA PRO A 70 -29.80 -9.61 8.80
C PRO A 70 -28.65 -8.68 8.40
N ALA A 71 -27.91 -8.97 7.32
CA ALA A 71 -26.82 -8.13 6.84
C ALA A 71 -26.45 -8.43 5.37
N GLY A 72 -25.72 -7.50 4.75
CA GLY A 72 -25.15 -7.64 3.41
C GLY A 72 -25.84 -6.76 2.38
N TYR A 73 -25.19 -6.58 1.23
CA TYR A 73 -25.75 -5.83 0.13
C TYR A 73 -25.30 -6.37 -1.24
N MET A 74 -26.02 -5.98 -2.29
CA MET A 74 -25.64 -6.17 -3.69
C MET A 74 -25.93 -4.91 -4.50
N VAL A 75 -25.02 -4.58 -5.42
CA VAL A 75 -25.18 -3.54 -6.43
C VAL A 75 -25.22 -4.22 -7.80
N LEU A 76 -26.31 -4.01 -8.55
CA LEU A 76 -26.58 -4.68 -9.82
C LEU A 76 -26.74 -3.68 -10.96
N ASN A 77 -26.16 -3.99 -12.12
CA ASN A 77 -26.48 -3.28 -13.35
C ASN A 77 -27.94 -3.52 -13.76
N ARG A 78 -28.56 -2.52 -14.37
CA ARG A 78 -29.91 -2.64 -14.97
C ARG A 78 -29.92 -3.29 -16.35
N ASP A 79 -28.76 -3.49 -16.96
CA ASP A 79 -28.60 -4.13 -18.26
C ASP A 79 -27.65 -5.34 -18.13
N ASP A 80 -28.18 -6.54 -18.40
CA ASP A 80 -27.42 -7.78 -18.35
C ASP A 80 -26.23 -7.81 -19.30
N ALA A 81 -26.28 -7.04 -20.40
CA ALA A 81 -25.18 -6.96 -21.36
C ALA A 81 -23.90 -6.35 -20.75
N THR A 82 -24.03 -5.65 -19.63
CA THR A 82 -22.91 -5.02 -18.89
C THR A 82 -22.41 -5.90 -17.72
N GLY A 83 -22.97 -7.11 -17.60
CA GLY A 83 -22.74 -8.07 -16.52
C GLY A 83 -23.46 -7.65 -15.24
N LEU A 84 -24.24 -8.58 -14.67
CA LEU A 84 -25.24 -8.29 -13.65
C LEU A 84 -24.67 -7.67 -12.36
N VAL A 85 -23.72 -8.32 -11.68
CA VAL A 85 -23.27 -7.92 -10.34
C VAL A 85 -22.07 -6.98 -10.43
N VAL A 86 -22.23 -5.75 -9.93
CA VAL A 86 -21.18 -4.72 -9.82
C VAL A 86 -20.42 -4.85 -8.51
N ALA A 87 -21.14 -4.97 -7.40
CA ALA A 87 -20.54 -5.14 -6.09
C ALA A 87 -21.44 -5.97 -5.18
N PHE A 88 -20.87 -6.59 -4.15
CA PHE A 88 -21.62 -7.31 -3.13
C PHE A 88 -20.84 -7.41 -1.82
N SER A 89 -21.54 -7.61 -0.71
CA SER A 89 -20.93 -7.92 0.58
C SER A 89 -21.83 -8.80 1.42
N GLU A 90 -21.22 -9.68 2.21
CA GLU A 90 -21.93 -10.52 3.18
C GLU A 90 -22.37 -9.74 4.42
N GLN A 91 -21.75 -8.59 4.64
CA GLN A 91 -21.92 -7.76 5.83
C GLN A 91 -22.28 -6.32 5.44
N GLY A 92 -22.69 -5.55 6.44
CA GLY A 92 -22.97 -4.13 6.27
C GLY A 92 -24.16 -3.84 5.35
N MET A 93 -24.19 -2.61 4.85
CA MET A 93 -25.21 -2.08 3.95
C MET A 93 -24.58 -1.05 3.01
N TYR A 94 -25.25 -0.78 1.90
CA TYR A 94 -24.89 0.26 0.95
C TYR A 94 -25.86 1.44 1.06
N ASP A 95 -25.41 2.51 1.71
CA ASP A 95 -26.13 3.77 1.85
C ASP A 95 -25.60 4.87 0.90
N THR A 96 -26.43 5.31 -0.04
CA THR A 96 -26.09 6.38 -0.99
C THR A 96 -26.29 7.79 -0.42
N SER A 97 -26.62 7.94 0.87
CA SER A 97 -26.81 9.25 1.51
C SER A 97 -25.50 9.97 1.86
N GLN A 98 -24.36 9.29 1.73
CA GLN A 98 -23.01 9.78 2.05
C GLN A 98 -22.18 9.97 0.76
N PRO A 99 -22.44 11.03 -0.04
CA PRO A 99 -21.78 11.25 -1.32
C PRO A 99 -20.26 11.50 -1.21
N GLU A 100 -19.75 11.78 -0.02
CA GLU A 100 -18.32 11.94 0.26
C GLU A 100 -17.57 10.61 0.48
N SER A 101 -18.28 9.47 0.49
CA SER A 101 -17.66 8.16 0.70
C SER A 101 -16.94 7.65 -0.57
N PRO A 102 -15.81 6.93 -0.44
CA PRO A 102 -15.12 6.38 -1.59
C PRO A 102 -15.94 5.32 -2.34
N ALA A 103 -16.83 4.60 -1.66
CA ALA A 103 -17.77 3.69 -2.30
C ALA A 103 -18.72 4.43 -3.24
N PHE A 104 -19.23 5.58 -2.82
CA PHE A 104 -20.05 6.44 -3.67
C PHE A 104 -19.26 6.94 -4.88
N ALA A 105 -18.02 7.41 -4.69
CA ALA A 105 -17.16 7.85 -5.78
C ALA A 105 -16.88 6.73 -6.82
N MET A 106 -16.73 5.49 -6.36
CA MET A 106 -16.61 4.32 -7.24
C MET A 106 -17.90 4.06 -8.02
N LEU A 107 -19.06 4.18 -7.37
CA LEU A 107 -20.34 3.98 -8.02
C LEU A 107 -20.63 5.04 -9.09
N ASP A 108 -20.33 6.31 -8.81
CA ASP A 108 -20.44 7.39 -9.79
C ASP A 108 -19.51 7.18 -10.98
N SER A 109 -18.28 6.72 -10.73
CA SER A 109 -17.33 6.39 -11.81
C SER A 109 -17.82 5.22 -12.67
N HIS A 110 -18.40 4.19 -12.04
CA HIS A 110 -19.00 3.07 -12.76
C HIS A 110 -20.15 3.52 -13.66
N LEU A 111 -21.04 4.37 -13.16
CA LEU A 111 -22.13 4.94 -13.97
C LEU A 111 -21.59 5.77 -15.15
N ALA A 112 -20.57 6.60 -14.93
CA ALA A 112 -19.95 7.38 -16.00
C ALA A 112 -19.30 6.51 -17.09
N GLN A 113 -18.81 5.31 -16.76
CA GLN A 113 -18.30 4.37 -17.75
C GLN A 113 -19.41 3.70 -18.55
N LEU A 114 -20.57 3.47 -17.94
CA LEU A 114 -21.73 2.99 -18.68
C LEU A 114 -22.16 4.01 -19.74
N ASP A 115 -21.87 5.31 -19.59
CA ASP A 115 -22.09 6.35 -20.61
C ASP A 115 -21.09 6.29 -21.77
N LEU A 116 -19.86 5.86 -21.51
CA LEU A 116 -18.79 5.77 -22.51
C LEU A 116 -18.81 4.45 -23.29
N ALA A 117 -19.47 3.42 -22.76
CA ALA A 117 -19.64 2.15 -23.45
C ALA A 117 -20.49 2.35 -24.72
N PRO A 118 -20.01 1.94 -25.92
CA PRO A 118 -20.79 2.06 -27.14
C PRO A 118 -22.11 1.31 -26.97
N SER A 119 -23.21 1.94 -27.42
CA SER A 119 -24.52 1.31 -27.42
C SER A 119 -24.43 -0.08 -28.06
N VAL A 120 -25.13 -1.05 -27.46
CA VAL A 120 -25.02 -2.51 -27.67
C VAL A 120 -25.42 -2.98 -29.10
N ALA A 121 -25.37 -2.10 -30.10
CA ALA A 121 -25.66 -2.39 -31.50
C ALA A 121 -24.44 -2.87 -32.32
N THR A 122 -23.21 -2.89 -31.79
CA THR A 122 -22.01 -3.26 -32.58
C THR A 122 -21.13 -4.38 -32.02
N LEU A 123 -21.47 -5.02 -30.90
CA LEU A 123 -20.76 -6.22 -30.43
C LEU A 123 -21.58 -7.47 -30.74
N SER A 124 -21.76 -7.75 -32.03
CA SER A 124 -22.26 -9.03 -32.53
C SER A 124 -21.15 -9.69 -33.35
N LEU A 125 -20.80 -10.91 -32.96
CA LEU A 125 -19.81 -11.83 -33.56
C LEU A 125 -18.32 -11.44 -33.44
N ALA A 126 -17.72 -11.69 -32.27
CA ALA A 126 -16.38 -12.31 -32.14
C ALA A 126 -16.00 -12.48 -30.66
N ALA A 127 -16.60 -13.43 -29.97
CA ALA A 127 -15.94 -14.08 -28.84
C ALA A 127 -16.17 -15.58 -29.02
N GLU A 128 -15.25 -16.23 -29.75
CA GLU A 128 -15.16 -17.68 -29.73
C GLU A 128 -14.88 -18.10 -28.28
N VAL A 129 -15.79 -18.91 -27.73
CA VAL A 129 -15.60 -19.65 -26.49
C VAL A 129 -14.47 -20.66 -26.71
N PRO A 130 -13.36 -20.61 -25.98
CA PRO A 130 -12.51 -21.79 -25.84
C PRO A 130 -13.19 -22.70 -24.82
N GLU A 131 -13.84 -23.76 -25.30
CA GLU A 131 -14.28 -24.84 -24.44
C GLU A 131 -13.13 -25.84 -24.25
N ILE A 132 -13.00 -26.28 -22.99
CA ILE A 132 -12.22 -27.40 -22.45
C ILE A 132 -10.78 -27.10 -22.00
N GLY A 133 -10.62 -26.97 -20.68
CA GLY A 133 -9.68 -27.87 -19.99
C GLY A 133 -8.81 -27.27 -18.89
N THR A 134 -9.40 -26.92 -17.75
CA THR A 134 -8.87 -27.16 -16.37
C THR A 134 -9.95 -26.72 -15.39
N LEU A 135 -10.10 -27.42 -14.26
CA LEU A 135 -10.91 -26.96 -13.12
C LEU A 135 -10.71 -25.45 -12.96
N ALA A 136 -11.79 -24.67 -13.03
CA ALA A 136 -11.70 -23.23 -12.81
C ALA A 136 -10.92 -23.03 -11.52
N GLU A 137 -9.74 -22.44 -11.62
CA GLU A 137 -8.91 -22.13 -10.47
C GLU A 137 -9.73 -21.10 -9.70
N ASN A 138 -10.48 -21.56 -8.69
CA ASN A 138 -11.16 -20.72 -7.73
C ASN A 138 -10.06 -20.07 -6.91
N ILE A 139 -9.40 -19.07 -7.50
CA ILE A 139 -8.45 -18.22 -6.80
C ILE A 139 -9.30 -17.40 -5.85
N VAL A 140 -9.15 -17.72 -4.57
CA VAL A 140 -9.79 -17.05 -3.46
C VAL A 140 -8.70 -16.63 -2.50
N VAL A 141 -8.47 -15.33 -2.43
CA VAL A 141 -7.76 -14.64 -1.36
C VAL A 141 -8.86 -13.96 -0.55
N GLU A 142 -9.13 -14.48 0.64
CA GLU A 142 -10.12 -13.87 1.54
C GLU A 142 -9.64 -12.50 2.03
N PRO A 143 -10.55 -11.61 2.47
CA PRO A 143 -10.19 -10.28 2.99
C PRO A 143 -9.14 -10.36 4.09
N MET A 144 -8.08 -9.57 3.96
CA MET A 144 -6.95 -9.53 4.89
C MET A 144 -7.13 -8.52 6.02
N MET A 145 -7.86 -7.43 5.80
CA MET A 145 -8.08 -6.41 6.82
C MET A 145 -9.07 -6.91 7.87
N GLU A 146 -8.60 -6.97 9.11
CA GLU A 146 -9.46 -7.22 10.28
C GLU A 146 -10.08 -5.91 10.81
N THR A 147 -9.47 -4.77 10.45
CA THR A 147 -9.86 -3.45 10.93
C THR A 147 -11.01 -2.89 10.12
N THR A 148 -11.91 -2.18 10.80
CA THR A 148 -12.96 -1.36 10.20
C THR A 148 -12.76 0.09 10.65
N TRP A 149 -11.56 0.62 10.40
CA TRP A 149 -11.17 1.94 10.89
C TRP A 149 -11.82 3.09 10.09
N ASN A 150 -11.68 4.31 10.61
CA ASN A 150 -12.21 5.53 10.00
C ASN A 150 -11.27 6.71 10.27
N GLN A 151 -11.65 7.92 9.89
CA GLN A 151 -10.83 9.13 9.93
C GLN A 151 -11.19 10.07 11.09
N ALA A 152 -12.21 9.75 11.89
CA ALA A 152 -12.74 10.57 12.99
C ALA A 152 -12.22 10.08 14.36
N HIS A 153 -12.81 10.49 15.49
CA HIS A 153 -12.37 10.03 16.82
C HIS A 153 -12.45 8.49 16.94
N PRO A 154 -11.50 7.81 17.61
CA PRO A 154 -10.24 8.30 18.19
C PRO A 154 -9.06 8.28 17.20
N TYR A 155 -9.27 7.86 15.96
CA TYR A 155 -8.25 7.79 14.91
C TYR A 155 -7.54 9.14 14.71
N ASN A 156 -8.27 10.24 14.85
CA ASN A 156 -7.74 11.59 14.65
C ASN A 156 -7.25 12.30 15.92
N LEU A 157 -7.05 11.57 17.04
CA LEU A 157 -6.75 12.13 18.36
C LEU A 157 -5.58 13.13 18.37
N TYR A 158 -4.55 12.90 17.56
CA TYR A 158 -3.36 13.78 17.48
C TYR A 158 -3.28 14.60 16.20
N THR A 159 -4.37 14.67 15.42
CA THR A 159 -4.44 15.57 14.27
C THR A 159 -4.71 17.01 14.73
N PRO A 160 -4.44 18.03 13.90
CA PRO A 160 -4.59 19.42 14.31
C PRO A 160 -6.03 19.80 14.68
N THR A 161 -6.18 20.64 15.70
CA THR A 161 -7.44 21.30 16.03
C THR A 161 -7.47 22.73 15.48
N HIS A 162 -8.63 23.20 15.04
CA HIS A 162 -8.81 24.57 14.58
C HIS A 162 -10.28 24.98 14.61
N ASN A 163 -10.58 26.21 15.04
CA ASN A 163 -11.95 26.75 15.13
C ASN A 163 -12.70 26.93 13.80
N LYS A 164 -12.10 26.55 12.68
CA LYS A 164 -12.69 26.65 11.34
C LYS A 164 -13.02 25.28 10.75
N ILE A 165 -12.74 24.20 11.49
CA ILE A 165 -13.08 22.85 11.06
C ILE A 165 -14.58 22.77 10.79
N THR A 166 -14.93 22.23 9.63
CA THR A 166 -16.30 22.10 9.13
C THR A 166 -16.82 20.66 9.22
N LEU A 167 -15.99 19.74 9.69
CA LEU A 167 -16.35 18.34 9.95
C LEU A 167 -17.32 18.24 11.14
N SER A 168 -18.05 17.14 11.24
CA SER A 168 -18.99 16.91 12.34
C SER A 168 -18.27 16.97 13.69
N GLU A 169 -18.61 17.94 14.53
CA GLU A 169 -18.02 18.10 15.87
C GLU A 169 -18.27 16.86 16.75
N GLU A 170 -19.40 16.18 16.54
CA GLU A 170 -19.77 15.00 17.31
C GLU A 170 -18.84 13.81 17.03
N GLN A 171 -18.43 13.63 15.76
CA GLN A 171 -17.57 12.53 15.33
C GLN A 171 -16.09 12.89 15.41
N TYR A 172 -15.72 14.10 14.99
CA TYR A 172 -14.32 14.52 14.84
C TYR A 172 -13.79 15.30 16.06
N ARG A 173 -14.66 15.69 17.00
CA ARG A 173 -14.31 16.32 18.29
C ARG A 173 -13.37 17.53 18.17
N GLY A 174 -13.60 18.37 17.16
CA GLY A 174 -12.81 19.58 16.92
C GLY A 174 -11.44 19.35 16.28
N HIS A 175 -11.12 18.11 15.89
CA HIS A 175 -9.90 17.73 15.19
C HIS A 175 -10.12 17.61 13.68
N ALA A 176 -9.06 17.79 12.90
CA ALA A 176 -9.08 17.50 11.47
C ALA A 176 -9.31 16.00 11.22
N ALA A 177 -9.64 15.62 9.99
CA ALA A 177 -9.67 14.21 9.62
C ALA A 177 -8.23 13.66 9.54
N VAL A 178 -8.03 12.37 9.81
CA VAL A 178 -6.75 11.69 9.54
C VAL A 178 -6.35 11.83 8.06
N GLY A 179 -7.32 11.64 7.16
CA GLY A 179 -7.09 11.54 5.71
C GLY A 179 -7.10 10.10 5.24
N CYS A 180 -7.67 9.86 4.06
CA CYS A 180 -7.83 8.50 3.51
C CYS A 180 -6.49 7.82 3.19
N VAL A 181 -5.47 8.58 2.79
CA VAL A 181 -4.13 8.05 2.48
C VAL A 181 -3.45 7.48 3.73
N PRO A 182 -3.18 8.25 4.80
CA PRO A 182 -2.55 7.70 6.00
C PRO A 182 -3.38 6.61 6.65
N LEU A 183 -4.72 6.70 6.62
CA LEU A 183 -5.59 5.64 7.10
C LEU A 183 -5.39 4.31 6.34
N ALA A 184 -5.32 4.34 5.01
CA ALA A 184 -5.14 3.13 4.20
C ALA A 184 -3.80 2.44 4.51
N PHE A 185 -2.71 3.21 4.56
CA PHE A 185 -1.38 2.68 4.89
C PHE A 185 -1.31 2.16 6.32
N ALA A 186 -1.90 2.85 7.29
CA ALA A 186 -1.88 2.40 8.67
C ALA A 186 -2.72 1.14 8.93
N GLN A 187 -3.83 0.93 8.20
CA GLN A 187 -4.54 -0.35 8.26
C GLN A 187 -3.64 -1.50 7.74
N ILE A 188 -2.84 -1.25 6.70
CA ILE A 188 -1.85 -2.21 6.19
C ILE A 188 -0.71 -2.44 7.21
N MET A 189 -0.24 -1.38 7.88
CA MET A 189 0.75 -1.50 8.97
C MET A 189 0.20 -2.33 10.13
N TYR A 190 -1.05 -2.07 10.52
CA TYR A 190 -1.75 -2.88 11.51
C TYR A 190 -1.83 -4.33 11.06
N TYR A 191 -2.23 -4.62 9.82
CA TYR A 191 -2.26 -6.01 9.30
C TYR A 191 -0.94 -6.74 9.50
N HIS A 192 0.20 -6.08 9.25
CA HIS A 192 1.53 -6.64 9.47
C HIS A 192 2.00 -6.62 10.93
N ARG A 193 1.35 -5.81 11.79
CA ARG A 193 1.74 -5.52 13.19
C ARG A 193 3.18 -5.04 13.27
N TRP A 194 3.53 -4.14 12.34
CA TRP A 194 4.89 -3.72 12.07
C TRP A 194 4.98 -2.21 11.82
N PRO A 195 6.04 -1.53 12.30
CA PRO A 195 7.21 -2.05 13.05
C PRO A 195 7.00 -2.10 14.57
N VAL A 196 8.02 -2.54 15.32
CA VAL A 196 8.03 -2.43 16.80
C VAL A 196 8.13 -0.97 17.21
N ARG A 197 9.05 -0.22 16.59
CA ARG A 197 9.19 1.23 16.60
C ARG A 197 9.58 1.69 15.21
N GLY A 198 9.34 2.96 14.87
CA GLY A 198 9.86 3.55 13.64
C GLY A 198 11.29 4.07 13.80
N HIS A 199 11.79 4.79 12.80
CA HIS A 199 13.13 5.37 12.80
C HIS A 199 13.13 6.85 12.46
N GLY A 200 13.91 7.60 13.24
CA GLY A 200 14.18 9.01 13.04
C GLY A 200 13.00 9.90 13.41
N GLU A 201 13.01 11.10 12.86
CA GLU A 201 11.95 12.09 13.04
C GLU A 201 11.76 12.85 11.74
N SER A 202 10.58 13.44 11.57
CA SER A 202 10.37 14.40 10.48
C SER A 202 9.50 15.56 10.93
N SER A 203 9.60 16.65 10.19
CA SER A 203 8.75 17.82 10.39
C SER A 203 8.48 18.51 9.06
N TYR A 204 7.30 19.10 8.94
CA TYR A 204 6.92 19.87 7.77
C TYR A 204 6.00 21.02 8.17
N SER A 205 5.85 21.97 7.25
CA SER A 205 4.92 23.08 7.41
C SER A 205 3.67 22.79 6.61
N ASN A 206 2.55 22.57 7.30
CA ASN A 206 1.26 22.43 6.64
C ASN A 206 0.91 23.80 6.00
N PRO A 207 0.83 23.89 4.66
CA PRO A 207 0.81 25.17 3.98
C PRO A 207 -0.43 26.00 4.35
N GLY A 208 -0.27 27.32 4.38
CA GLY A 208 -1.41 28.25 4.45
C GLY A 208 -2.11 28.39 3.09
N GLY A 209 -3.44 28.45 3.09
CA GLY A 209 -4.25 28.62 1.87
C GLY A 209 -5.76 28.52 2.16
N ASP A 210 -6.60 28.77 1.15
CA ASP A 210 -8.06 28.70 1.29
C ASP A 210 -8.46 27.26 1.66
N LYS A 211 -8.70 27.07 2.96
CA LYS A 211 -9.14 25.85 3.66
C LYS A 211 -8.05 25.01 4.34
N ALA A 212 -6.76 25.32 4.22
CA ALA A 212 -5.71 24.59 4.95
C ALA A 212 -5.51 25.14 6.37
N ILE A 213 -5.06 24.28 7.29
CA ILE A 213 -4.73 24.67 8.68
C ILE A 213 -3.24 25.06 8.72
N PRO A 214 -2.86 26.34 8.83
CA PRO A 214 -1.43 26.69 8.83
C PRO A 214 -0.80 26.36 10.19
N LEU A 215 0.07 25.34 10.22
CA LEU A 215 0.89 25.00 11.38
C LEU A 215 2.14 24.21 10.98
N SER A 216 3.12 24.16 11.87
CA SER A 216 4.23 23.21 11.76
C SER A 216 3.88 21.94 12.52
N LEU A 217 4.17 20.80 11.92
CA LEU A 217 3.95 19.47 12.46
C LEU A 217 5.28 18.73 12.53
N SER A 218 5.43 17.89 13.56
CA SER A 218 6.64 17.09 13.78
C SER A 218 6.28 15.82 14.54
N ALA A 219 6.94 14.72 14.20
CA ALA A 219 6.85 13.46 14.91
C ALA A 219 8.24 12.83 15.02
N ASN A 220 8.48 12.17 16.15
CA ASN A 220 9.62 11.30 16.36
C ASN A 220 9.08 9.88 16.36
N TYR A 221 9.66 9.00 15.55
CA TYR A 221 9.15 7.66 15.28
C TYR A 221 9.81 6.57 16.14
N GLU A 222 10.81 6.92 16.95
CA GLU A 222 11.60 5.97 17.77
C GLU A 222 10.81 5.41 18.98
N HIS A 223 9.52 5.74 19.12
CA HIS A 223 8.67 5.14 20.14
C HIS A 223 8.06 3.82 19.68
N ARG A 224 7.67 2.98 20.65
CA ARG A 224 7.02 1.70 20.38
C ARG A 224 5.57 1.87 19.92
N TYR A 225 5.15 1.00 19.00
CA TYR A 225 3.76 0.86 18.57
C TYR A 225 3.08 -0.26 19.35
N ASP A 226 2.10 0.10 20.18
CA ASP A 226 1.32 -0.87 20.94
C ASP A 226 0.15 -1.40 20.11
N TRP A 227 0.47 -2.37 19.24
CA TRP A 227 -0.51 -2.98 18.36
C TRP A 227 -1.57 -3.82 19.09
N ALA A 228 -1.31 -4.23 20.33
CA ALA A 228 -2.23 -5.03 21.14
C ALA A 228 -3.45 -4.22 21.58
N ASN A 229 -3.20 -2.96 21.94
CA ASN A 229 -4.22 -2.03 22.41
C ASN A 229 -4.98 -1.34 21.28
N MET A 230 -4.55 -1.50 20.03
CA MET A 230 -5.29 -1.05 18.87
C MET A 230 -6.45 -2.01 18.55
N LEU A 231 -7.70 -1.58 18.80
CA LEU A 231 -8.90 -2.35 18.51
C LEU A 231 -9.19 -2.42 17.01
N LEU A 232 -9.93 -3.46 16.60
CA LEU A 232 -10.39 -3.63 15.22
C LEU A 232 -11.44 -2.58 14.80
N HIS A 233 -12.16 -2.02 15.77
CA HIS A 233 -13.21 -1.04 15.54
C HIS A 233 -13.33 -0.09 16.73
N TYR A 234 -13.57 1.18 16.43
CA TYR A 234 -13.91 2.21 17.40
C TYR A 234 -15.17 2.94 16.95
N ASP A 235 -16.14 3.03 17.85
CA ASP A 235 -17.30 3.88 17.66
C ASP A 235 -16.92 5.34 18.00
N PRO A 236 -16.99 6.29 17.05
CA PRO A 236 -16.59 7.68 17.29
C PRO A 236 -17.42 8.38 18.37
N PHE A 237 -18.62 7.87 18.68
CA PHE A 237 -19.52 8.41 19.70
C PHE A 237 -19.26 7.84 21.10
N SER A 238 -18.37 6.86 21.21
CA SER A 238 -17.99 6.21 22.46
C SER A 238 -16.65 6.74 23.00
N ASN A 239 -16.34 6.41 24.25
CA ASN A 239 -15.00 6.64 24.84
C ASN A 239 -14.38 5.29 25.15
N PHE A 240 -13.11 5.12 24.81
CA PHE A 240 -12.33 3.92 25.08
C PHE A 240 -11.25 4.22 26.13
N PRO A 241 -10.64 3.19 26.76
CA PRO A 241 -9.44 3.37 27.57
C PRO A 241 -8.39 4.23 26.87
N ALA A 242 -7.77 5.16 27.60
CA ALA A 242 -6.84 6.13 27.03
C ALA A 242 -5.68 5.48 26.27
N GLU A 243 -5.19 4.33 26.73
CA GLU A 243 -4.15 3.55 26.06
C GLU A 243 -4.61 3.09 24.67
N GLN A 244 -5.86 2.64 24.52
CA GLN A 244 -6.39 2.18 23.23
C GLN A 244 -6.61 3.33 22.24
N GLU A 245 -7.10 4.47 22.72
CA GLU A 245 -7.26 5.68 21.87
C GLU A 245 -5.90 6.26 21.48
N HIS A 246 -4.95 6.27 22.43
CA HIS A 246 -3.57 6.70 22.21
C HIS A 246 -2.87 5.85 21.15
N SER A 247 -2.90 4.52 21.28
CA SER A 247 -2.18 3.63 20.35
C SER A 247 -2.60 3.86 18.89
N VAL A 248 -3.90 3.89 18.61
CA VAL A 248 -4.39 4.10 17.24
C VAL A 248 -4.18 5.54 16.77
N GLY A 249 -4.38 6.53 17.64
CA GLY A 249 -4.19 7.94 17.32
C GLY A 249 -2.73 8.29 17.04
N GLN A 250 -1.79 7.71 17.80
CA GLN A 250 -0.34 7.89 17.63
C GLN A 250 0.08 7.37 16.25
N LEU A 251 -0.26 6.12 15.94
CA LEU A 251 0.03 5.51 14.62
C LEU A 251 -0.46 6.39 13.46
N LEU A 252 -1.71 6.82 13.49
CA LEU A 252 -2.27 7.60 12.38
C LEU A 252 -1.69 9.01 12.27
N SER A 253 -1.30 9.62 13.38
CA SER A 253 -0.61 10.90 13.37
C SER A 253 0.80 10.76 12.79
N ASP A 254 1.55 9.74 13.21
CA ASP A 254 2.89 9.48 12.71
C ASP A 254 2.89 9.22 11.20
N VAL A 255 2.01 8.32 10.72
CA VAL A 255 1.88 8.06 9.28
C VAL A 255 1.46 9.35 8.55
N GLY A 256 0.55 10.14 9.11
CA GLY A 256 0.13 11.41 8.52
C GLY A 256 1.26 12.45 8.41
N ILE A 257 2.06 12.60 9.47
CA ILE A 257 3.17 13.55 9.52
C ILE A 257 4.32 13.09 8.63
N ALA A 258 4.68 11.80 8.68
CA ALA A 258 5.72 11.23 7.83
C ALA A 258 5.35 11.33 6.33
N SER A 259 4.05 11.27 6.01
CA SER A 259 3.53 11.44 4.65
C SER A 259 3.31 12.90 4.23
N GLU A 260 3.64 13.87 5.10
CA GLU A 260 3.44 15.31 4.88
C GLU A 260 2.02 15.69 4.41
N VAL A 261 0.98 15.06 4.98
CA VAL A 261 -0.41 15.29 4.54
C VAL A 261 -0.85 16.74 4.75
N ILE A 262 -1.72 17.25 3.89
CA ILE A 262 -2.27 18.59 4.02
C ILE A 262 -3.58 18.53 4.81
N TYR A 263 -3.51 18.84 6.11
CA TYR A 263 -4.70 18.99 6.96
C TYR A 263 -5.48 20.24 6.58
N LYS A 264 -6.78 20.07 6.29
CA LYS A 264 -7.71 21.14 5.91
C LYS A 264 -8.89 21.18 6.88
N TYR A 265 -9.66 22.26 6.82
CA TYR A 265 -10.82 22.46 7.67
C TYR A 265 -11.93 21.40 7.45
N GLY A 266 -12.05 20.85 6.24
CA GLY A 266 -13.12 19.91 5.89
C GLY A 266 -12.66 18.57 5.33
N SER A 267 -11.35 18.34 5.25
CA SER A 267 -10.75 17.11 4.73
C SER A 267 -9.26 17.09 5.02
N THR A 268 -8.58 15.98 4.72
CA THR A 268 -7.12 15.90 4.71
C THR A 268 -6.69 15.27 3.40
N GLY A 269 -5.80 15.96 2.69
CA GLY A 269 -5.29 15.52 1.39
C GLY A 269 -3.88 14.95 1.53
N GLY A 270 -3.59 13.84 0.86
CA GLY A 270 -2.26 13.23 0.85
C GLY A 270 -1.97 12.61 -0.51
N ASN A 271 -0.75 12.13 -0.67
CA ASN A 271 -0.29 11.46 -1.87
C ASN A 271 0.26 10.08 -1.51
N GLY A 272 -0.19 9.04 -2.22
CA GLY A 272 0.26 7.67 -1.98
C GLY A 272 1.76 7.47 -2.15
N TYR A 273 2.40 8.23 -3.05
CA TYR A 273 3.86 8.19 -3.23
C TYR A 273 4.62 8.71 -2.00
N ASP A 274 4.13 9.78 -1.37
CA ASP A 274 4.80 10.34 -0.19
C ASP A 274 4.59 9.42 1.02
N SER A 275 3.41 8.80 1.14
CA SER A 275 3.16 7.77 2.16
C SER A 275 3.97 6.48 1.94
N ALA A 276 4.16 6.04 0.69
CA ALA A 276 5.04 4.93 0.37
C ALA A 276 6.47 5.20 0.85
N ARG A 277 7.02 6.37 0.48
CA ARG A 277 8.34 6.81 0.93
C ARG A 277 8.43 6.96 2.44
N ALA A 278 7.37 7.42 3.10
CA ALA A 278 7.32 7.50 4.55
C ALA A 278 7.49 6.12 5.20
N LEU A 279 6.79 5.10 4.68
CA LEU A 279 6.92 3.72 5.15
C LEU A 279 8.31 3.14 4.91
N GLU A 280 8.91 3.41 3.75
CA GLU A 280 10.29 3.03 3.43
C GLU A 280 11.29 3.69 4.39
N ASN A 281 11.17 5.00 4.60
CA ASN A 281 12.18 5.78 5.33
C ASN A 281 12.09 5.67 6.84
N HIS A 282 10.88 5.53 7.39
CA HIS A 282 10.63 5.65 8.83
C HIS A 282 10.01 4.39 9.44
N PHE A 283 9.40 3.50 8.66
CA PHE A 283 8.65 2.36 9.20
C PHE A 283 9.14 1.01 8.70
N PHE A 284 10.34 0.97 8.12
CA PHE A 284 11.04 -0.25 7.74
C PHE A 284 10.28 -1.15 6.75
N TYR A 285 9.68 -0.54 5.74
CA TYR A 285 9.10 -1.25 4.60
C TYR A 285 10.10 -1.38 3.45
N GLU A 286 9.96 -2.44 2.66
CA GLU A 286 10.67 -2.57 1.38
C GLU A 286 10.23 -1.45 0.43
N ASP A 287 10.96 -1.24 -0.67
CA ASP A 287 10.59 -0.25 -1.68
C ASP A 287 9.16 -0.51 -2.19
N ILE A 288 8.26 0.43 -1.90
CA ILE A 288 6.86 0.33 -2.23
C ILE A 288 6.68 0.84 -3.65
N THR A 289 6.39 -0.08 -4.56
CA THR A 289 6.21 0.29 -5.96
C THR A 289 4.85 0.99 -6.13
N GLY A 290 4.88 2.29 -6.41
CA GLY A 290 3.72 3.06 -6.85
C GLY A 290 3.60 3.03 -8.37
N PHE A 291 2.63 2.30 -8.92
CA PHE A 291 2.44 2.17 -10.38
C PHE A 291 1.25 3.00 -10.85
N GLY A 292 1.52 3.92 -11.76
CA GLY A 292 0.53 4.55 -12.62
C GLY A 292 0.64 3.94 -14.01
N GLY A 293 -0.44 3.33 -14.49
CA GLY A 293 -0.48 2.74 -15.82
C GLY A 293 -1.91 2.46 -16.26
N THR A 294 -2.07 1.69 -17.33
CA THR A 294 -3.41 1.27 -17.75
C THR A 294 -4.06 0.43 -16.66
N GLN A 295 -5.37 0.43 -16.63
CA GLN A 295 -6.17 -0.22 -15.61
C GLN A 295 -5.89 -1.71 -15.53
N ASN A 296 -5.69 -2.35 -16.69
CA ASN A 296 -5.32 -3.77 -16.77
C ASN A 296 -3.96 -4.06 -16.16
N GLN A 297 -3.00 -3.15 -16.33
CA GLN A 297 -1.68 -3.28 -15.71
C GLN A 297 -1.81 -3.10 -14.18
N VAL A 298 -2.52 -2.08 -13.71
CA VAL A 298 -2.76 -1.85 -12.28
C VAL A 298 -3.48 -3.06 -11.66
N ALA A 299 -4.57 -3.51 -12.27
CA ALA A 299 -5.33 -4.68 -11.81
C ALA A 299 -4.48 -5.95 -11.77
N SER A 300 -3.55 -6.12 -12.71
CA SER A 300 -2.60 -7.24 -12.70
C SER A 300 -1.63 -7.16 -11.53
N GLN A 301 -1.07 -5.98 -11.24
CA GLN A 301 -0.17 -5.79 -10.10
C GLN A 301 -0.88 -6.01 -8.77
N VAL A 302 -2.10 -5.48 -8.62
CA VAL A 302 -2.92 -5.73 -7.43
C VAL A 302 -3.19 -7.22 -7.24
N ARG A 303 -3.51 -7.98 -8.30
CA ARG A 303 -3.69 -9.45 -8.20
C ARG A 303 -2.41 -10.15 -7.75
N THR A 304 -1.27 -9.77 -8.30
CA THR A 304 0.03 -10.35 -7.92
C THR A 304 0.29 -10.11 -6.44
N SER A 305 0.12 -8.88 -5.96
CA SER A 305 0.30 -8.51 -4.55
C SER A 305 -0.66 -9.27 -3.63
N LEU A 306 -1.94 -9.30 -3.96
CA LEU A 306 -2.95 -10.01 -3.15
C LEU A 306 -2.69 -11.51 -3.08
N LYS A 307 -2.27 -12.14 -4.19
CA LYS A 307 -1.86 -13.56 -4.20
C LYS A 307 -0.62 -13.82 -3.35
N ALA A 308 0.23 -12.83 -3.15
CA ALA A 308 1.38 -12.89 -2.25
C ALA A 308 1.01 -12.60 -0.78
N GLY A 309 -0.27 -12.41 -0.44
CA GLY A 309 -0.68 -12.08 0.92
C GLY A 309 -0.41 -10.62 1.32
N LEU A 310 -0.20 -9.75 0.33
CA LEU A 310 0.18 -8.35 0.53
C LEU A 310 -0.97 -7.42 0.07
N PRO A 311 -1.67 -6.74 0.99
CA PRO A 311 -2.72 -5.79 0.65
C PRO A 311 -2.14 -4.56 -0.07
N CYS A 312 -2.97 -3.89 -0.86
CA CYS A 312 -2.58 -2.75 -1.68
C CYS A 312 -3.31 -1.48 -1.22
N ALA A 313 -2.61 -0.34 -1.25
CA ALA A 313 -3.26 0.97 -1.14
C ALA A 313 -3.70 1.40 -2.54
N VAL A 314 -4.98 1.22 -2.85
CA VAL A 314 -5.55 1.49 -4.18
C VAL A 314 -6.16 2.87 -4.24
N SER A 315 -5.90 3.57 -5.33
CA SER A 315 -6.55 4.86 -5.58
C SER A 315 -7.84 4.66 -6.35
N VAL A 316 -8.89 5.29 -5.85
CA VAL A 316 -10.20 5.42 -6.49
C VAL A 316 -10.48 6.92 -6.67
N PRO A 317 -11.46 7.35 -7.48
CA PRO A 317 -11.69 8.77 -7.74
C PRO A 317 -11.78 9.59 -6.44
N GLY A 318 -10.85 10.52 -6.24
CA GLY A 318 -10.78 11.39 -5.06
C GLY A 318 -10.33 10.75 -3.74
N HIS A 319 -10.05 9.45 -3.69
CA HIS A 319 -9.78 8.72 -2.45
C HIS A 319 -8.68 7.65 -2.55
N LYS A 320 -8.23 7.20 -1.38
CA LYS A 320 -7.32 6.06 -1.19
C LYS A 320 -7.98 5.06 -0.25
N ILE A 321 -8.03 3.80 -0.66
CA ILE A 321 -8.64 2.70 0.11
C ILE A 321 -7.72 1.49 0.08
N VAL A 322 -8.05 0.43 0.82
CA VAL A 322 -7.26 -0.81 0.81
C VAL A 322 -7.95 -1.86 -0.04
N ALA A 323 -7.25 -2.42 -1.02
CA ALA A 323 -7.65 -3.69 -1.63
C ALA A 323 -6.92 -4.83 -0.91
N ASP A 324 -7.68 -5.79 -0.40
CA ASP A 324 -7.18 -6.77 0.56
C ASP A 324 -7.74 -8.18 0.35
N GLY A 325 -8.48 -8.42 -0.73
CA GLY A 325 -8.98 -9.74 -1.10
C GLY A 325 -9.20 -9.87 -2.60
N LEU A 326 -9.19 -11.10 -3.11
CA LEU A 326 -9.33 -11.40 -4.53
C LEU A 326 -10.18 -12.66 -4.72
N LYS A 327 -11.22 -12.57 -5.55
CA LYS A 327 -12.08 -13.71 -5.88
C LYS A 327 -12.33 -13.76 -7.37
N LYS A 328 -12.42 -14.97 -7.92
CA LYS A 328 -12.93 -15.17 -9.28
C LYS A 328 -14.26 -15.90 -9.23
N VAL A 329 -15.32 -15.27 -9.72
CA VAL A 329 -16.69 -15.78 -9.72
C VAL A 329 -17.17 -15.79 -11.16
N ASP A 330 -17.55 -16.96 -11.68
CA ASP A 330 -18.04 -17.13 -13.06
C ASP A 330 -17.15 -16.48 -14.13
N GLY A 331 -15.82 -16.57 -13.92
CA GLY A 331 -14.83 -15.99 -14.83
C GLY A 331 -14.55 -14.49 -14.61
N VAL A 332 -15.28 -13.81 -13.73
CA VAL A 332 -15.15 -12.39 -13.40
C VAL A 332 -14.32 -12.22 -12.13
N TRP A 333 -13.36 -11.29 -12.14
CA TRP A 333 -12.60 -10.95 -10.94
C TRP A 333 -13.35 -9.96 -10.06
N TYR A 334 -13.27 -10.19 -8.76
CA TYR A 334 -13.77 -9.31 -7.71
C TYR A 334 -12.64 -9.06 -6.72
N TYR A 335 -12.54 -7.82 -6.26
CA TYR A 335 -11.53 -7.40 -5.30
C TYR A 335 -12.26 -6.94 -4.05
N HIS A 336 -11.85 -7.46 -2.89
CA HIS A 336 -12.38 -6.94 -1.63
C HIS A 336 -11.75 -5.58 -1.35
N MET A 337 -12.58 -4.64 -0.96
CA MET A 337 -12.20 -3.26 -0.66
C MET A 337 -12.58 -2.94 0.78
N ASN A 338 -11.61 -2.50 1.56
CA ASN A 338 -11.84 -1.80 2.82
C ASN A 338 -11.76 -0.29 2.56
N TYR A 339 -12.89 0.38 2.73
CA TYR A 339 -13.04 1.79 2.38
C TYR A 339 -12.47 2.74 3.44
N GLY A 340 -12.24 2.27 4.68
CA GLY A 340 -11.87 3.12 5.80
C GLY A 340 -13.04 3.97 6.31
N TRP A 341 -14.25 3.40 6.33
CA TRP A 341 -15.51 4.07 6.71
C TRP A 341 -16.30 3.27 7.75
N ASN A 342 -15.66 2.84 8.84
CA ASN A 342 -16.30 2.04 9.90
C ASN A 342 -16.85 0.68 9.42
N GLY A 343 -16.26 0.11 8.35
CA GLY A 343 -16.74 -1.13 7.74
C GLY A 343 -18.00 -0.95 6.88
N ASN A 344 -18.55 0.26 6.79
CA ASN A 344 -19.60 0.54 5.83
C ASN A 344 -19.06 0.38 4.42
N TYR A 345 -19.88 -0.18 3.54
CA TYR A 345 -19.56 -0.45 2.14
C TYR A 345 -18.43 -1.46 1.89
N ASP A 346 -17.71 -1.92 2.92
CA ASP A 346 -16.65 -2.92 2.74
C ASP A 346 -17.22 -4.16 2.06
N GLY A 347 -16.55 -4.60 1.00
CA GLY A 347 -17.08 -5.66 0.16
C GLY A 347 -16.35 -5.86 -1.15
N TRP A 348 -16.90 -6.77 -1.93
CA TRP A 348 -16.36 -7.23 -3.19
C TRP A 348 -16.82 -6.34 -4.32
N TRP A 349 -15.86 -5.73 -5.01
CA TRP A 349 -16.11 -4.90 -6.17
C TRP A 349 -15.63 -5.60 -7.44
N LYS A 350 -16.50 -5.69 -8.45
CA LYS A 350 -16.20 -6.29 -9.75
C LYS A 350 -15.06 -5.51 -10.38
N ALA A 351 -14.01 -6.20 -10.81
CA ALA A 351 -13.09 -5.65 -11.78
C ALA A 351 -12.81 -6.53 -12.98
N ASN A 352 -13.35 -6.15 -14.14
CA ASN A 352 -13.07 -6.83 -15.40
C ASN A 352 -12.00 -6.08 -16.21
N GLU A 353 -11.41 -6.77 -17.19
CA GLU A 353 -10.32 -6.27 -18.05
C GLU A 353 -10.73 -5.12 -19.00
N GLN A 354 -12.01 -4.70 -18.95
CA GLN A 354 -12.64 -3.70 -19.80
C GLN A 354 -13.33 -2.59 -18.98
N SER A 355 -13.40 -2.73 -17.65
CA SER A 355 -14.07 -1.83 -16.72
C SER A 355 -13.01 -1.08 -15.94
N GLU A 356 -13.14 0.24 -15.97
CA GLU A 356 -12.17 1.18 -15.43
C GLU A 356 -12.35 1.26 -13.90
N LEU A 357 -11.49 0.64 -13.11
CA LEU A 357 -11.69 0.49 -11.68
C LEU A 357 -10.56 0.96 -10.80
N LEU A 358 -9.38 1.17 -11.36
CA LEU A 358 -8.18 1.42 -10.59
C LEU A 358 -7.41 2.54 -11.26
N GLY A 359 -8.02 3.73 -11.26
CA GLY A 359 -7.40 4.94 -11.78
C GLY A 359 -8.40 6.05 -12.07
N ASP A 360 -8.06 7.24 -11.58
CA ASP A 360 -8.65 8.49 -12.01
C ASP A 360 -8.34 8.73 -13.51
N PRO A 361 -9.34 8.99 -14.38
CA PRO A 361 -9.08 9.38 -15.78
C PRO A 361 -8.21 10.66 -15.90
N TYR A 362 -8.02 11.42 -14.82
CA TYR A 362 -7.20 12.63 -14.77
C TYR A 362 -5.71 12.39 -14.44
N GLY A 363 -5.25 11.14 -14.32
CA GLY A 363 -3.81 10.82 -14.42
C GLY A 363 -2.93 11.13 -13.20
N PHE A 364 -3.52 11.40 -12.03
CA PHE A 364 -2.78 11.73 -10.80
C PHE A 364 -2.76 10.63 -9.72
N THR A 365 -3.30 9.43 -10.00
CA THR A 365 -3.43 8.38 -8.98
C THR A 365 -2.57 7.15 -9.27
N ARG A 366 -1.64 6.87 -8.36
CA ARG A 366 -0.83 5.64 -8.34
C ARG A 366 -1.45 4.66 -7.37
N THR A 367 -1.41 3.38 -7.70
CA THR A 367 -1.71 2.31 -6.73
C THR A 367 -0.39 1.81 -6.17
N GLU A 368 -0.31 1.70 -4.86
CA GLU A 368 0.83 1.10 -4.18
C GLU A 368 0.51 -0.35 -3.85
N PHE A 369 1.36 -1.25 -4.35
CA PHE A 369 1.25 -2.70 -4.24
C PHE A 369 2.55 -3.24 -3.65
N MET A 370 2.55 -4.52 -3.26
CA MET A 370 3.67 -5.16 -2.58
C MET A 370 4.10 -4.39 -1.32
N ILE A 371 3.14 -3.82 -0.58
CA ILE A 371 3.42 -3.10 0.68
C ILE A 371 3.83 -4.13 1.72
N ARG A 372 5.14 -4.32 1.84
CA ARG A 372 5.77 -5.42 2.56
C ARG A 372 6.80 -4.88 3.56
N PRO A 373 6.71 -5.26 4.85
CA PRO A 373 7.78 -5.02 5.81
C PRO A 373 9.11 -5.59 5.33
N ARG A 374 10.22 -4.89 5.55
CA ARG A 374 11.54 -5.51 5.42
C ARG A 374 11.66 -6.63 6.45
N MET A 375 12.41 -7.68 6.11
CA MET A 375 12.58 -8.83 7.00
C MET A 375 13.60 -8.52 8.08
N LEU A 376 13.15 -7.85 9.14
CA LEU A 376 14.03 -7.32 10.19
C LEU A 376 13.71 -7.93 11.55
N ALA A 377 14.72 -8.02 12.40
CA ALA A 377 14.60 -8.53 13.76
C ALA A 377 14.84 -7.43 14.79
N PHE A 378 13.83 -7.19 15.62
CA PHE A 378 13.94 -6.32 16.80
C PHE A 378 14.14 -7.16 18.07
N PRO A 379 14.99 -6.76 19.01
CA PRO A 379 15.05 -7.41 20.31
C PRO A 379 13.72 -7.25 21.05
N ALA A 380 13.21 -8.36 21.59
CA ALA A 380 12.04 -8.35 22.46
C ALA A 380 12.52 -8.22 23.92
N PHE A 381 11.95 -7.27 24.68
CA PHE A 381 12.33 -6.98 26.06
C PHE A 381 11.75 -7.99 27.05
N LEU A 382 12.16 -9.24 26.89
CA LEU A 382 11.91 -10.30 27.82
C LEU A 382 13.21 -10.52 28.59
N GLU A 383 13.16 -10.30 29.91
CA GLU A 383 14.24 -10.64 30.83
C GLU A 383 14.86 -11.97 30.39
N ALA A 384 16.11 -11.94 29.96
CA ALA A 384 16.80 -13.14 29.53
C ALA A 384 16.80 -14.09 30.71
N THR A 385 16.10 -15.21 30.62
CA THR A 385 16.08 -16.18 31.72
C THR A 385 17.43 -16.89 31.71
N ALA A 386 18.37 -16.35 32.45
CA ALA A 386 19.70 -16.90 32.57
C ALA A 386 19.69 -18.10 33.52
N SER A 387 20.14 -19.23 33.00
CA SER A 387 20.84 -20.21 33.83
C SER A 387 22.34 -20.02 33.60
N VAL A 388 23.18 -20.53 34.51
CA VAL A 388 24.65 -20.36 34.46
C VAL A 388 25.25 -20.75 33.09
N ASP A 389 24.57 -21.60 32.31
CA ASP A 389 25.07 -22.15 31.04
C ASP A 389 24.24 -21.75 29.79
N LYS A 390 23.13 -21.01 29.95
CA LYS A 390 22.17 -20.72 28.86
C LYS A 390 21.50 -19.35 29.04
N VAL A 391 21.47 -18.57 27.96
CA VAL A 391 20.76 -17.29 27.84
C VAL A 391 19.73 -17.39 26.74
N ASP A 392 18.47 -17.12 27.07
CA ASP A 392 17.36 -17.05 26.11
C ASP A 392 17.15 -15.62 25.65
N VAL A 393 17.24 -15.39 24.35
CA VAL A 393 17.08 -14.08 23.67
C VAL A 393 15.89 -14.15 22.74
N TYR A 394 15.10 -13.09 22.72
CA TYR A 394 13.84 -13.04 21.98
C TYR A 394 13.90 -12.00 20.88
N TRP A 395 13.38 -12.35 19.70
CA TRP A 395 13.37 -11.49 18.51
C TRP A 395 11.95 -11.34 17.97
N ILE A 396 11.55 -10.11 17.69
CA ILE A 396 10.28 -9.79 17.03
C ILE A 396 10.54 -9.66 15.53
N LEU A 397 9.75 -10.39 14.74
CA LEU A 397 9.73 -10.33 13.28
C LEU A 397 8.38 -9.82 12.77
N PRO A 398 8.28 -9.38 11.51
CA PRO A 398 6.98 -9.06 10.90
C PRO A 398 6.04 -10.28 10.97
N LYS A 399 4.89 -10.12 11.62
CA LYS A 399 3.97 -11.22 12.00
C LYS A 399 3.58 -12.14 10.84
N ARG A 400 3.53 -11.62 9.61
CA ARG A 400 3.02 -12.37 8.45
C ARG A 400 4.10 -12.84 7.50
N LEU A 401 5.36 -12.57 7.83
CA LEU A 401 6.51 -12.98 7.04
C LEU A 401 7.34 -14.08 7.74
N HIS A 402 6.98 -14.45 8.98
CA HIS A 402 7.73 -15.44 9.78
C HIS A 402 7.92 -16.80 9.07
N SER A 403 6.96 -17.24 8.24
CA SER A 403 7.04 -18.51 7.54
C SER A 403 8.08 -18.54 6.43
N GLU A 404 8.58 -17.37 6.02
CA GLU A 404 9.64 -17.23 5.03
C GLU A 404 11.04 -17.29 5.65
N VAL A 405 11.11 -17.20 6.98
CA VAL A 405 12.38 -17.22 7.72
C VAL A 405 12.94 -18.63 7.71
N GLU A 406 14.17 -18.77 7.25
CA GLU A 406 14.88 -20.04 7.16
C GLU A 406 15.87 -20.21 8.32
N LYS A 407 16.49 -19.11 8.76
CA LYS A 407 17.54 -19.10 9.79
C LYS A 407 17.66 -17.72 10.43
N ILE A 408 17.90 -17.69 11.74
CA ILE A 408 18.35 -16.48 12.46
C ILE A 408 19.78 -16.71 12.93
N THR A 409 20.69 -15.83 12.54
CA THR A 409 22.09 -15.87 12.98
C THR A 409 22.33 -14.79 14.01
N VAL A 410 22.77 -15.14 15.21
CA VAL A 410 23.13 -14.17 16.25
C VAL A 410 24.63 -13.93 16.22
N SER A 411 25.00 -12.66 16.17
CA SER A 411 26.39 -12.21 16.22
C SER A 411 26.63 -11.33 17.44
N SER A 412 27.88 -11.34 17.92
CA SER A 412 28.39 -10.40 18.92
C SER A 412 29.30 -9.36 18.25
N TYR A 413 29.18 -8.11 18.65
CA TYR A 413 30.01 -7.00 18.19
C TYR A 413 31.24 -6.81 19.09
N ASN A 414 32.40 -6.74 18.46
CA ASN A 414 33.65 -6.41 19.14
C ASN A 414 34.04 -4.95 18.85
N SER A 415 33.77 -4.05 19.80
CA SER A 415 34.06 -2.61 19.67
C SER A 415 35.55 -2.29 19.46
N SER A 416 36.46 -3.12 19.99
CA SER A 416 37.91 -2.91 19.83
C SER A 416 38.42 -3.25 18.42
N LYS A 417 37.69 -4.08 17.68
CA LYS A 417 38.04 -4.52 16.32
C LYS A 417 37.07 -4.00 15.26
N ASP A 418 36.03 -3.30 15.69
CA ASP A 418 34.91 -2.84 14.87
C ASP A 418 34.39 -3.97 13.96
N LYS A 419 34.04 -5.10 14.58
CA LYS A 419 33.71 -6.32 13.84
C LYS A 419 32.65 -7.16 14.52
N TRP A 420 31.64 -7.54 13.74
CA TRP A 420 30.66 -8.58 14.09
C TRP A 420 31.24 -9.98 13.89
N THR A 421 30.97 -10.86 14.86
CA THR A 421 31.32 -12.28 14.78
C THR A 421 30.07 -13.11 15.09
N VAL A 422 29.71 -14.03 14.20
CA VAL A 422 28.65 -15.00 14.43
C VAL A 422 29.00 -15.85 15.64
N ILE A 423 28.11 -15.89 16.62
CA ILE A 423 28.26 -16.69 17.84
C ILE A 423 27.23 -17.81 17.94
N HIS A 424 26.11 -17.70 17.21
CA HIS A 424 25.06 -18.71 17.20
C HIS A 424 24.29 -18.68 15.88
N GLU A 425 23.81 -19.85 15.44
CA GLU A 425 22.90 -20.00 14.31
C GLU A 425 21.69 -20.80 14.77
N ASP A 426 20.53 -20.18 14.67
CA ASP A 426 19.25 -20.76 15.02
C ASP A 426 18.47 -21.12 13.74
N THR A 427 18.23 -22.41 13.57
CA THR A 427 17.41 -22.97 12.48
C THR A 427 16.14 -23.61 13.02
N ASP A 428 15.99 -23.67 14.34
CA ASP A 428 14.82 -24.21 15.03
C ASP A 428 14.03 -23.03 15.61
N LEU A 429 13.38 -22.31 14.69
CA LEU A 429 12.74 -21.00 14.88
C LEU A 429 11.49 -21.06 15.79
N ASN A 430 11.70 -21.42 17.05
CA ASN A 430 10.64 -21.63 18.01
C ASN A 430 9.88 -20.33 18.30
N THR A 431 8.63 -20.25 17.85
CA THR A 431 7.74 -19.12 18.16
C THR A 431 7.15 -19.28 19.56
N VAL A 432 7.23 -18.22 20.36
CA VAL A 432 6.61 -18.17 21.69
C VAL A 432 5.44 -17.18 21.65
N THR A 433 4.22 -17.66 21.94
CA THR A 433 3.00 -16.84 21.99
C THR A 433 2.31 -17.00 23.35
N GLY A 434 1.86 -15.89 23.97
CA GLY A 434 1.05 -15.96 25.20
C GLY A 434 1.19 -14.78 26.15
N ALA A 435 0.22 -14.66 27.07
CA ALA A 435 0.06 -13.53 28.01
C ALA A 435 1.14 -13.39 29.10
N SER A 436 2.11 -14.34 29.16
CA SER A 436 3.27 -14.21 30.05
C SER A 436 4.38 -13.34 29.46
N LEU A 437 4.29 -13.01 28.17
CA LEU A 437 5.13 -12.03 27.51
C LEU A 437 4.49 -10.64 27.74
N ALA A 438 5.30 -9.59 27.91
CA ALA A 438 4.82 -8.26 28.31
C ALA A 438 3.61 -7.80 27.48
N SER A 439 2.65 -7.10 28.10
CA SER A 439 1.39 -6.67 27.47
C SER A 439 1.60 -5.92 26.15
N GLU A 440 2.68 -5.14 26.06
CA GLU A 440 3.07 -4.32 24.91
C GLU A 440 3.51 -5.13 23.68
N LEU A 441 3.90 -6.39 23.87
CA LEU A 441 4.31 -7.29 22.78
C LEU A 441 3.18 -8.21 22.32
N THR A 442 2.00 -8.07 22.93
CA THR A 442 0.85 -8.93 22.63
C THR A 442 0.43 -8.73 21.18
N GLY A 443 0.30 -9.82 20.43
CA GLY A 443 -0.15 -9.78 19.04
C GLY A 443 0.95 -9.67 17.99
N GLN A 444 2.22 -9.60 18.40
CA GLN A 444 3.40 -9.85 17.55
C GLN A 444 3.90 -11.29 17.77
N ASP A 445 4.53 -11.86 16.73
CA ASP A 445 5.19 -13.15 16.83
C ASP A 445 6.64 -12.94 17.29
N ILE A 446 7.04 -13.69 18.31
CA ILE A 446 8.37 -13.61 18.90
C ILE A 446 9.07 -14.95 18.73
N HIS A 447 10.28 -14.91 18.19
CA HIS A 447 11.16 -16.07 18.06
C HIS A 447 12.16 -16.13 19.21
N LEU A 448 12.31 -17.31 19.80
CA LEU A 448 13.29 -17.58 20.85
C LEU A 448 14.57 -18.13 20.24
N THR A 449 15.70 -17.52 20.59
CA THR A 449 17.03 -18.04 20.34
C THR A 449 17.76 -18.32 21.65
N SER A 450 18.32 -19.52 21.77
CA SER A 450 19.01 -20.00 22.97
C SER A 450 20.53 -19.98 22.79
N LEU A 451 21.20 -19.04 23.44
CA LEU A 451 22.65 -18.91 23.44
C LEU A 451 23.27 -19.74 24.57
N THR A 452 24.34 -20.47 24.27
CA THR A 452 25.13 -21.24 25.25
C THR A 452 26.59 -20.82 25.22
N ASP A 453 27.33 -21.10 26.30
CA ASP A 453 28.78 -20.87 26.41
C ASP A 453 29.22 -19.39 26.20
N LEU A 454 28.35 -18.43 26.52
CA LEU A 454 28.73 -17.00 26.53
C LEU A 454 29.72 -16.74 27.68
N ALA A 455 30.87 -16.13 27.35
CA ALA A 455 31.84 -15.73 28.35
C ALA A 455 31.30 -14.62 29.26
N GLU A 456 31.78 -14.54 30.50
CA GLU A 456 31.48 -13.41 31.39
C GLU A 456 31.93 -12.08 30.75
N GLY A 457 31.08 -11.06 30.85
CA GLY A 457 31.32 -9.74 30.28
C GLY A 457 30.09 -9.16 29.58
N GLU A 458 30.27 -7.96 29.03
CA GLU A 458 29.28 -7.25 28.23
C GLU A 458 29.36 -7.71 26.76
N HIS A 459 28.21 -8.02 26.18
CA HIS A 459 28.06 -8.45 24.80
C HIS A 459 27.02 -7.59 24.11
N THR A 460 27.42 -6.92 23.03
CA THR A 460 26.46 -6.29 22.12
C THR A 460 26.07 -7.32 21.06
N LEU A 461 24.81 -7.74 21.05
CA LEU A 461 24.27 -8.80 20.20
C LEU A 461 23.41 -8.23 19.09
N GLY A 462 23.40 -8.89 17.93
CA GLY A 462 22.51 -8.58 16.81
C GLY A 462 22.08 -9.84 16.06
N ALA A 463 20.88 -9.82 15.49
CA ALA A 463 20.31 -10.93 14.72
C ALA A 463 20.25 -10.63 13.22
N PHE A 464 20.67 -11.61 12.42
CA PHE A 464 20.57 -11.60 10.96
C PHE A 464 19.54 -12.63 10.52
N VAL A 465 18.60 -12.23 9.68
CA VAL A 465 17.51 -13.10 9.23
C VAL A 465 17.79 -13.54 7.80
N THR A 466 17.92 -14.85 7.59
CA THR A 466 17.98 -15.44 6.25
C THR A 466 16.59 -15.94 5.85
N TYR A 467 16.14 -15.57 4.65
CA TYR A 467 14.83 -15.87 4.10
C TYR A 467 14.88 -15.96 2.56
N ASP A 468 13.77 -16.38 1.94
CA ASP A 468 13.56 -16.44 0.48
C ASP A 468 14.75 -16.98 -0.34
N GLY A 469 15.20 -18.22 -0.03
CA GLY A 469 16.24 -18.88 -0.83
C GLY A 469 17.65 -18.33 -0.63
N GLY A 470 17.90 -17.66 0.50
CA GLY A 470 19.23 -17.21 0.92
C GLY A 470 19.43 -15.69 0.91
N GLN A 471 18.39 -14.90 0.67
CA GLN A 471 18.42 -13.47 0.96
C GLN A 471 18.64 -13.28 2.47
N THR A 472 19.44 -12.29 2.85
CA THR A 472 19.71 -11.99 4.26
C THR A 472 19.53 -10.49 4.47
N ASP A 473 18.58 -10.11 5.32
CA ASP A 473 18.35 -8.73 5.72
C ASP A 473 18.98 -8.45 7.10
N ILE A 474 19.20 -7.16 7.36
CA ILE A 474 20.12 -6.66 8.36
C ILE A 474 19.39 -6.15 9.61
N ILE A 475 20.02 -6.29 10.78
CA ILE A 475 19.64 -5.78 12.11
C ILE A 475 19.02 -4.36 12.07
N VAL A 476 17.97 -4.12 12.86
CA VAL A 476 17.51 -2.76 13.17
C VAL A 476 18.12 -2.22 14.45
N GLU A 477 18.34 -3.06 15.48
CA GLU A 477 19.01 -2.61 16.71
C GLU A 477 19.81 -3.72 17.40
N PRO A 478 21.07 -3.45 17.79
CA PRO A 478 21.79 -4.33 18.67
C PRO A 478 21.27 -4.23 20.11
N MET A 479 21.28 -5.34 20.85
CA MET A 479 20.98 -5.36 22.28
C MET A 479 22.24 -5.55 23.10
N THR A 480 22.33 -4.95 24.28
CA THR A 480 23.45 -5.17 25.19
C THR A 480 23.06 -6.17 26.28
N LEU A 481 23.89 -7.20 26.46
CA LEU A 481 23.72 -8.28 27.40
C LEU A 481 24.94 -8.37 28.32
N THR A 482 24.75 -8.27 29.63
CA THR A 482 25.83 -8.50 30.61
C THR A 482 25.72 -9.88 31.24
N VAL A 483 26.73 -10.73 31.03
CA VAL A 483 26.84 -12.09 31.59
C VAL A 483 27.79 -12.09 32.79
N SER A 484 27.34 -12.59 33.94
CA SER A 484 28.13 -12.69 35.19
C SER A 484 28.14 -14.11 35.77
N ALA A 485 29.05 -14.36 36.72
CA ALA A 485 29.17 -15.64 37.43
C ALA A 485 27.90 -16.04 38.21
N SER A 486 26.98 -15.10 38.45
CA SER A 486 25.69 -15.31 39.15
C SER A 486 24.48 -15.39 38.21
N GLY A 487 24.64 -15.12 36.91
CA GLY A 487 23.54 -15.05 35.94
C GLY A 487 23.68 -13.86 34.99
N VAL A 488 22.59 -13.44 34.34
CA VAL A 488 22.52 -12.21 33.54
C VAL A 488 22.00 -11.10 34.46
N ASP A 489 22.76 -10.01 34.59
CA ASP A 489 22.49 -8.97 35.60
C ASP A 489 21.90 -7.67 35.02
N ASP A 490 22.03 -7.40 33.71
CA ASP A 490 21.45 -6.19 33.08
C ASP A 490 21.16 -6.38 31.58
N LEU A 491 19.96 -5.96 31.17
CA LEU A 491 19.54 -5.74 29.79
C LEU A 491 19.25 -4.24 29.66
N ASP A 492 20.28 -3.45 29.36
CA ASP A 492 20.12 -2.02 29.16
C ASP A 492 19.76 -1.76 27.69
N ASP A 493 18.51 -1.36 27.45
CA ASP A 493 18.18 -0.54 26.29
C ASP A 493 18.62 0.87 26.67
N SER A 494 19.84 1.24 26.30
CA SER A 494 20.18 2.65 26.40
C SER A 494 19.21 3.39 25.49
N ASP A 495 18.17 4.01 26.08
CA ASP A 495 17.24 4.94 25.46
C ASP A 495 17.96 5.74 24.38
N GLY A 496 17.83 5.34 23.11
CA GLY A 496 18.27 6.08 21.92
C GLY A 496 19.74 6.51 21.78
N ASP A 497 20.63 6.36 22.77
CA ASP A 497 21.92 7.10 22.80
C ASP A 497 23.19 6.26 22.58
N LEU A 498 23.07 4.97 22.30
CA LEU A 498 24.17 4.12 21.77
C LEU A 498 23.57 3.29 20.63
N ILE A 499 23.51 3.72 19.36
CA ILE A 499 24.61 4.05 18.47
C ILE A 499 24.00 4.76 17.23
N PRO A 500 24.17 6.08 17.06
CA PRO A 500 23.64 6.79 15.87
C PRO A 500 24.30 6.41 14.54
N ASN A 501 25.37 5.60 14.53
CA ASN A 501 26.19 5.35 13.34
C ASN A 501 26.15 3.90 12.81
N VAL A 502 25.52 2.95 13.51
CA VAL A 502 25.53 1.53 13.11
C VAL A 502 24.24 1.15 12.38
N ILE A 503 23.12 1.75 12.75
CA ILE A 503 21.83 1.57 12.07
C ILE A 503 21.89 2.14 10.64
N GLU A 504 22.55 3.29 10.45
CA GLU A 504 22.70 3.94 9.14
C GLU A 504 23.56 3.09 8.17
N ASP A 505 24.74 2.61 8.59
CA ASP A 505 25.64 1.79 7.76
C ASP A 505 25.10 0.36 7.50
N MET A 506 24.20 -0.15 8.35
CA MET A 506 23.69 -1.53 8.28
C MET A 506 22.34 -1.63 7.56
N LEU A 507 21.48 -0.61 7.56
CA LEU A 507 20.19 -0.62 6.84
C LEU A 507 20.29 -0.24 5.36
N GLY A 508 21.50 0.02 4.86
CA GLY A 508 21.68 0.64 3.55
C GLY A 508 21.23 2.10 3.52
N PHE A 509 21.10 2.76 4.68
CA PHE A 509 21.16 4.22 4.75
C PHE A 509 22.61 4.67 4.63
N ASP A 510 23.13 4.44 3.43
CA ASP A 510 24.54 4.58 3.19
C ASP A 510 24.96 6.06 3.25
N LYS A 511 25.76 6.43 4.26
CA LYS A 511 26.54 7.68 4.22
C LYS A 511 27.84 7.51 3.42
N SER A 512 28.20 6.29 3.03
CA SER A 512 29.46 5.88 2.40
C SER A 512 29.34 5.45 0.92
N GLN A 513 28.13 5.21 0.41
CA GLN A 513 27.76 5.28 -0.99
C GLN A 513 26.84 6.49 -1.10
N PRO A 514 27.32 7.61 -1.63
CA PRO A 514 26.38 8.57 -2.13
C PRO A 514 25.54 7.79 -3.15
N ASN A 515 24.21 7.90 -3.09
CA ASN A 515 23.55 8.26 -4.34
C ASN A 515 24.35 9.47 -4.82
N GLU A 516 25.38 9.26 -5.64
CA GLU A 516 26.07 10.36 -6.28
C GLU A 516 25.02 10.88 -7.24
N LEU A 517 24.17 11.75 -6.69
CA LEU A 517 23.60 12.85 -7.44
C LEU A 517 24.75 13.32 -8.32
N PRO A 518 24.54 13.36 -9.65
CA PRO A 518 25.64 13.53 -10.57
C PRO A 518 26.53 14.67 -10.11
N SER A 519 27.81 14.39 -9.90
CA SER A 519 28.67 15.39 -9.27
C SER A 519 28.99 16.47 -10.30
N VAL A 520 28.43 17.66 -10.09
CA VAL A 520 28.62 18.81 -10.96
C VAL A 520 29.83 19.61 -10.45
N VAL A 521 30.94 19.50 -11.16
CA VAL A 521 32.18 20.22 -10.86
C VAL A 521 32.31 21.40 -11.81
N VAL A 522 32.27 22.62 -11.27
CA VAL A 522 32.58 23.84 -12.02
C VAL A 522 34.04 24.19 -11.78
N ASN A 523 34.86 24.13 -12.82
CA ASN A 523 36.28 24.46 -12.70
C ASN A 523 36.50 25.98 -12.71
N ALA A 524 37.72 26.42 -12.35
CA ALA A 524 38.06 27.84 -12.24
C ALA A 524 37.94 28.65 -13.56
N SER A 525 37.77 27.98 -14.70
CA SER A 525 37.47 28.60 -15.99
C SER A 525 35.96 28.69 -16.31
N GLY A 526 35.09 28.26 -15.39
CA GLY A 526 33.62 28.26 -15.57
C GLY A 526 33.07 27.04 -16.31
N ALA A 527 33.90 26.06 -16.67
CA ALA A 527 33.44 24.85 -17.34
C ALA A 527 32.85 23.87 -16.32
N VAL A 528 31.70 23.31 -16.67
CA VAL A 528 30.88 22.43 -15.84
C VAL A 528 31.07 21.00 -16.33
N SER A 529 31.50 20.09 -15.45
CA SER A 529 31.57 18.66 -15.72
C SER A 529 30.66 17.91 -14.78
N MET A 530 29.86 16.99 -15.31
CA MET A 530 28.89 16.20 -14.55
C MET A 530 29.24 14.72 -14.72
N ASP A 531 29.56 14.04 -13.61
CA ASP A 531 29.82 12.60 -13.59
C ASP A 531 28.54 11.87 -13.17
N VAL A 532 28.09 10.94 -14.01
CA VAL A 532 26.87 10.14 -13.75
C VAL A 532 27.30 8.71 -13.48
N PRO A 533 27.18 8.23 -12.22
CA PRO A 533 27.51 6.85 -11.89
C PRO A 533 26.46 5.90 -12.47
N LEU A 534 26.91 4.83 -13.13
CA LEU A 534 26.03 3.77 -13.62
C LEU A 534 26.37 2.46 -12.91
N ASN A 535 25.34 1.74 -12.47
CA ASN A 535 25.50 0.41 -11.87
C ASN A 535 26.03 -0.57 -12.94
N ALA A 536 26.90 -1.52 -12.54
CA ALA A 536 27.64 -2.41 -13.45
C ALA A 536 26.75 -3.35 -14.29
N ALA A 537 25.45 -3.42 -13.98
CA ALA A 537 24.45 -4.23 -14.70
C ALA A 537 23.77 -3.50 -15.88
N VAL A 538 24.04 -2.21 -16.11
CA VAL A 538 23.39 -1.44 -17.19
C VAL A 538 24.23 -1.49 -18.47
N ASP A 539 23.62 -1.95 -19.57
CA ASP A 539 24.26 -1.87 -20.90
C ASP A 539 24.40 -0.39 -21.29
N THR A 540 25.63 0.10 -21.19
CA THR A 540 25.92 1.51 -21.45
C THR A 540 25.65 1.90 -22.90
N SER A 541 25.67 0.97 -23.87
CA SER A 541 25.59 1.27 -25.30
C SER A 541 24.31 2.00 -25.75
N SER A 542 23.19 1.80 -25.04
CA SER A 542 21.87 2.38 -25.32
C SER A 542 21.55 3.66 -24.55
N LEU A 543 22.41 4.06 -23.61
CA LEU A 543 22.24 5.29 -22.84
C LEU A 543 22.58 6.52 -23.70
N ARG A 544 21.76 7.55 -23.56
CA ARG A 544 21.95 8.90 -24.10
C ARG A 544 21.75 9.93 -22.98
N ILE A 545 22.49 11.04 -23.08
CA ILE A 545 22.30 12.20 -22.22
C ILE A 545 21.64 13.28 -23.05
N GLU A 546 20.43 13.67 -22.66
CA GLU A 546 19.70 14.76 -23.29
C GLU A 546 19.74 15.99 -22.38
N PHE A 547 19.77 17.18 -22.98
CA PHE A 547 19.77 18.46 -22.26
C PHE A 547 18.67 19.39 -22.76
N SER A 548 18.26 20.35 -21.92
CA SER A 548 17.22 21.33 -22.21
C SER A 548 17.47 22.65 -21.49
N GLU A 549 17.18 23.78 -22.13
CA GLU A 549 17.21 25.11 -21.50
C GLU A 549 15.87 25.50 -20.86
N ASN A 550 14.77 24.78 -21.14
CA ASN A 550 13.41 25.19 -20.72
C ASN A 550 12.42 24.04 -20.41
N LEU A 551 12.93 22.81 -20.24
CA LEU A 551 12.19 21.56 -19.97
C LEU A 551 11.20 21.10 -21.05
N ALA A 552 10.89 21.93 -22.06
CA ALA A 552 9.96 21.62 -23.14
C ALA A 552 10.63 20.94 -24.34
N ASP A 553 11.85 21.38 -24.70
CA ASP A 553 12.60 20.88 -25.86
C ASP A 553 13.92 20.24 -25.43
N TRP A 554 14.19 19.02 -25.88
CA TRP A 554 15.34 18.20 -25.46
C TRP A 554 16.24 17.85 -26.64
N TYR A 555 17.54 18.00 -26.46
CA TYR A 555 18.59 17.82 -27.48
C TYR A 555 19.61 16.76 -27.03
N ASP A 556 20.15 15.97 -27.95
CA ASP A 556 21.09 14.89 -27.61
C ASP A 556 22.52 15.45 -27.51
N ALA A 557 23.19 15.23 -26.36
CA ALA A 557 24.53 15.75 -26.13
C ALA A 557 25.61 15.16 -27.06
N GLU A 558 25.40 13.96 -27.60
CA GLU A 558 26.36 13.32 -28.54
C GLU A 558 26.17 13.79 -29.98
N GLU A 559 24.92 14.10 -30.39
CA GLU A 559 24.60 14.47 -31.77
C GLU A 559 24.54 15.99 -31.96
N ASP A 560 23.97 16.72 -31.00
CA ASP A 560 23.65 18.16 -31.12
C ASP A 560 24.55 19.05 -30.24
N GLY A 561 25.33 18.47 -29.32
CA GLY A 561 26.09 19.21 -28.29
C GLY A 561 27.25 20.08 -28.82
N GLY A 562 27.80 19.74 -29.98
CA GLY A 562 29.00 20.38 -30.54
C GLY A 562 28.85 21.89 -30.83
N ASP A 563 27.68 22.32 -31.27
CA ASP A 563 27.40 23.74 -31.57
C ASP A 563 27.16 24.58 -30.29
N MET A 564 26.91 23.92 -29.15
CA MET A 564 26.61 24.57 -27.87
C MET A 564 27.71 24.37 -26.81
N GLY A 565 28.86 23.83 -27.21
CA GLY A 565 29.99 23.59 -26.30
C GLY A 565 29.72 22.50 -25.26
N ILE A 566 28.76 21.61 -25.52
CA ILE A 566 28.41 20.44 -24.70
C ILE A 566 29.01 19.20 -25.37
N GLY A 567 29.81 18.42 -24.64
CA GLY A 567 30.43 17.20 -25.13
C GLY A 567 30.31 16.05 -24.14
N CYS A 568 29.95 14.86 -24.63
CA CYS A 568 29.87 13.64 -23.85
C CYS A 568 31.05 12.71 -24.17
N THR A 569 31.63 12.07 -23.16
CA THR A 569 32.67 11.05 -23.31
C THR A 569 32.35 9.82 -22.46
N ARG A 570 32.59 8.62 -22.99
CA ARG A 570 32.32 7.35 -22.30
C ARG A 570 33.60 6.56 -22.09
N ASP A 571 33.77 6.00 -20.90
CA ASP A 571 34.84 5.07 -20.58
C ASP A 571 34.32 3.87 -19.76
N SER A 572 35.25 3.01 -19.31
CA SER A 572 34.94 1.80 -18.53
C SER A 572 34.44 2.08 -17.11
N SER A 573 34.51 3.33 -16.65
CA SER A 573 34.04 3.78 -15.33
C SER A 573 32.69 4.51 -15.37
N GLY A 574 32.22 4.96 -16.54
CA GLY A 574 30.90 5.58 -16.68
C GLY A 574 30.78 6.52 -17.88
N MET A 575 29.75 7.37 -17.86
CA MET A 575 29.60 8.48 -18.82
C MET A 575 29.96 9.80 -18.15
N LYS A 576 30.79 10.58 -18.83
CA LYS A 576 31.24 11.90 -18.37
C LYS A 576 30.74 12.97 -19.34
N LEU A 577 29.93 13.89 -18.83
CA LEU A 577 29.52 15.06 -19.56
C LEU A 577 30.46 16.23 -19.27
N SER A 578 30.85 16.95 -20.31
CA SER A 578 31.66 18.15 -20.23
C SER A 578 30.96 19.28 -20.96
N CYS A 579 30.92 20.45 -20.34
CA CYS A 579 30.14 21.55 -20.86
C CYS A 579 30.87 22.87 -20.62
N SER A 580 31.07 23.64 -21.69
CA SER A 580 31.69 24.96 -21.65
C SER A 580 30.63 26.02 -21.97
N LEU A 581 29.82 26.40 -20.99
CA LEU A 581 28.75 27.37 -21.19
C LEU A 581 29.21 28.77 -20.82
N ASP A 582 29.45 29.59 -21.84
CA ASP A 582 29.48 31.03 -21.66
C ASP A 582 28.03 31.56 -21.72
N ASN A 583 27.43 31.80 -20.54
CA ASN A 583 26.17 32.54 -20.32
C ASN A 583 24.83 31.77 -20.29
N CYS A 584 24.78 30.49 -19.89
CA CYS A 584 23.49 29.85 -19.54
C CYS A 584 23.12 30.09 -18.07
N ALA A 585 21.89 30.53 -17.81
CA ALA A 585 21.41 30.80 -16.46
C ALA A 585 20.95 29.51 -15.73
N GLU A 586 20.28 28.61 -16.46
CA GLU A 586 19.84 27.30 -15.98
C GLU A 586 19.89 26.31 -17.16
N LEU A 587 20.37 25.09 -16.91
CA LEU A 587 20.43 24.03 -17.92
C LEU A 587 20.04 22.71 -17.25
N PHE A 588 19.09 22.00 -17.86
CA PHE A 588 18.53 20.75 -17.34
C PHE A 588 19.09 19.56 -18.11
N PHE A 589 19.32 18.45 -17.41
CA PHE A 589 19.84 17.23 -18.00
C PHE A 589 18.99 16.03 -17.58
N ARG A 590 18.90 15.03 -18.47
CA ARG A 590 18.33 13.72 -18.12
C ARG A 590 19.08 12.61 -18.82
N LEU A 591 19.11 11.44 -18.18
CA LEU A 591 19.52 10.21 -18.85
C LEU A 591 18.31 9.52 -19.43
N ARG A 592 18.48 9.07 -20.67
CA ARG A 592 17.48 8.28 -21.37
C ARG A 592 18.13 7.00 -21.88
N VAL A 593 17.50 5.87 -21.59
CA VAL A 593 17.83 4.59 -22.23
C VAL A 593 16.91 4.49 -23.45
N ARG A 594 17.48 4.35 -24.65
CA ARG A 594 16.67 3.92 -25.81
C ARG A 594 16.49 2.40 -25.70
N ASP A 595 15.25 1.94 -25.86
CA ASP A 595 14.93 0.51 -26.00
C ASP A 595 15.79 -0.16 -27.09
#